data_AF-A0A1S2KM88-F1
#
_entry.id   AF-A0A1S2KM88-F1
#
_cell.length_a   1.000
_cell.length_b   1.000
_cell.length_c   1.000
_cell.angle_alpha   90.00
_cell.angle_beta   90.00
_cell.angle_gamma   90.00
#
_symmetry.space_group_name_H-M   'P 1'
#
loop_
_entity.id
_entity.type
_entity.pdbx_description
1 polymer ?
#
loop_
_entity_poly.entity_id
_entity_poly.type
_entity_poly.pdbx_seq_one_letter_code
_entity_poly.pdbx_strand_id
1 'polypeptide(L)' 'MSVSVHEGTIAAVRARVGKRGISGDVEAAVQRQIERDSLAELIAANEEIHGPLTAEEIRAAEERTFGPTDRGAGAAA' A
#
# COMPACT_ATOMS: atom_id res chain seq x y z
N MET A 1 10.30 6.20 -13.56
CA MET A 1 11.58 6.48 -12.88
C MET A 1 12.02 5.21 -12.18
N SER A 2 13.20 4.66 -12.47
CA SER A 2 13.73 3.47 -11.75
C SER A 2 14.43 3.91 -10.46
N VAL A 3 13.94 3.48 -9.30
CA VAL A 3 14.70 3.62 -8.05
C VAL A 3 15.75 2.51 -7.98
N SER A 4 16.96 2.80 -8.47
CA SER A 4 18.13 1.96 -8.22
C SER A 4 18.47 2.04 -6.74
N VAL A 5 18.24 0.96 -6.00
CA VAL A 5 18.79 0.80 -4.65
C VAL A 5 20.30 0.67 -4.80
N HIS A 6 21.03 1.74 -4.49
CA HIS A 6 22.49 1.81 -4.59
C HIS A 6 23.13 0.73 -3.70
N GLU A 7 24.16 0.01 -4.20
CA GLU A 7 24.83 -1.07 -3.45
C GLU A 7 25.33 -0.63 -2.06
N GLY A 8 25.73 0.64 -1.93
CA GLY A 8 26.10 1.26 -0.65
C GLY A 8 24.99 1.27 0.40
N THR A 9 23.73 1.40 -0.03
CA THR A 9 22.55 1.35 0.85
C THR A 9 22.34 -0.06 1.39
N ILE A 10 22.51 -1.08 0.56
CA ILE A 10 22.37 -2.49 0.97
C ILE A 10 23.48 -2.89 1.95
N ALA A 11 24.72 -2.46 1.71
CA ALA A 11 25.84 -2.70 2.62
C ALA A 11 25.63 -2.02 3.99
N ALA A 12 25.14 -0.78 4.00
CA ALA A 12 24.83 -0.05 5.23
C ALA A 12 23.67 -0.68 6.02
N VAL A 13 22.62 -1.12 5.33
CA VAL A 13 21.50 -1.86 5.94
C VAL A 13 22.03 -3.15 6.55
N ARG A 14 22.76 -3.98 5.77
CA ARG A 14 23.32 -5.27 6.22
C ARG A 14 24.23 -5.11 7.44
N ALA A 15 25.07 -4.06 7.47
CA ALA A 15 25.93 -3.74 8.61
C ALA A 15 25.12 -3.37 9.87
N ARG A 16 23.99 -2.67 9.71
CA ARG A 16 23.13 -2.20 10.80
C ARG A 16 22.21 -3.28 11.37
N VAL A 17 21.74 -4.23 10.56
CA VAL A 17 20.91 -5.36 11.06
C VAL A 17 21.73 -6.45 11.75
N GLY A 18 23.03 -6.55 11.46
CA GLY A 18 23.96 -7.46 12.15
C GLY A 18 23.53 -8.94 12.12
N LYS A 19 24.08 -9.75 13.04
CA LYS A 19 23.83 -11.22 13.11
C LYS A 19 22.40 -11.62 13.49
N ARG A 20 21.54 -10.68 13.90
CA ARG A 20 20.19 -10.95 14.43
C ARG A 20 19.09 -10.85 13.36
N GLY A 21 19.42 -10.42 12.14
CA GLY A 21 18.45 -10.26 11.06
C GLY A 21 17.50 -9.06 11.25
N ILE A 22 16.66 -8.81 10.24
CA ILE A 22 15.55 -7.85 10.33
C ILE A 22 14.48 -8.48 11.26
N SER A 23 13.87 -7.71 12.17
CA SER A 23 12.77 -8.23 12.98
C SER A 23 11.56 -8.54 12.08
N GLY A 24 10.76 -9.55 12.43
CA GLY A 24 9.58 -9.93 11.64
C GLY A 24 8.62 -8.77 11.36
N ASP A 25 8.47 -7.84 12.31
CA ASP A 25 7.63 -6.65 12.13
C ASP A 25 8.15 -5.69 11.06
N VAL A 26 9.47 -5.51 10.98
CA VAL A 26 10.10 -4.65 9.99
C VAL A 26 10.05 -5.30 8.61
N GLU A 27 10.25 -6.60 8.53
CA GLU A 27 10.07 -7.36 7.28
C GLU A 27 8.63 -7.24 6.76
N ALA A 28 7.64 -7.43 7.64
CA ALA A 28 6.23 -7.24 7.30
C ALA A 28 5.93 -5.79 6.87
N ALA A 29 6.57 -4.79 7.48
CA ALA A 29 6.40 -3.39 7.07
C ALA A 29 6.99 -3.11 5.68
N VAL A 30 8.16 -3.67 5.37
CA VAL A 30 8.78 -3.56 4.04
C VAL A 30 7.91 -4.23 2.99
N GLN A 31 7.41 -5.44 3.29
CA GLN A 31 6.53 -6.18 2.38
C GLN A 31 5.25 -5.39 2.07
N ARG A 32 4.60 -4.83 3.11
CA ARG A 32 3.44 -3.94 2.91
C ARG A 32 3.77 -2.72 2.05
N GLN A 33 4.97 -2.17 2.17
CA GLN A 33 5.34 -1.01 1.36
C GLN A 33 5.52 -1.38 -0.12
N ILE A 34 6.14 -2.52 -0.41
CA ILE A 34 6.27 -3.04 -1.78
C ILE A 34 4.89 -3.29 -2.40
N GLU A 35 3.97 -3.88 -1.64
CA GLU A 35 2.59 -4.11 -2.09
C GLU A 35 1.84 -2.80 -2.37
N ARG A 36 2.02 -1.78 -1.51
CA ARG A 36 1.43 -0.45 -1.73
C ARG A 36 1.97 0.23 -2.98
N ASP A 37 3.26 0.13 -3.23
CA ASP A 37 3.89 0.72 -4.41
C ASP A 37 3.36 0.05 -5.69
N SER A 38 3.26 -1.29 -5.68
CA SER A 38 2.64 -2.06 -6.78
C SER A 38 1.17 -1.68 -7.02
N LEU A 39 0.38 -1.55 -5.96
CA LEU A 39 -1.01 -1.09 -6.07
C LEU A 39 -1.11 0.33 -6.63
N ALA A 40 -0.23 1.24 -6.22
CA ALA A 40 -0.20 2.60 -6.73
C ALA A 40 0.08 2.65 -8.25
N GLU A 41 0.98 1.79 -8.74
CA GLU A 41 1.27 1.65 -10.17
C GLU A 41 0.03 1.17 -10.95
N LEU A 42 -0.70 0.17 -10.44
CA LEU A 42 -1.91 -0.33 -11.07
C LEU A 42 -3.03 0.71 -11.10
N ILE A 43 -3.18 1.49 -10.02
CA ILE A 43 -4.15 2.59 -9.96
C ILE A 43 -3.80 3.65 -11.01
N ALA A 44 -2.55 4.10 -11.05
CA ALA A 44 -2.10 5.11 -12.00
C ALA A 44 -2.34 4.68 -13.47
N ALA A 45 -2.04 3.41 -13.79
CA ALA A 45 -2.30 2.87 -15.13
C ALA A 45 -3.80 2.82 -15.47
N ASN A 46 -4.67 2.58 -14.49
CA ASN A 46 -6.12 2.62 -14.69
C ASN A 46 -6.63 4.05 -14.89
N GLU A 47 -6.13 5.00 -14.11
CA GLU A 47 -6.48 6.42 -14.20
C GLU A 47 -6.02 7.05 -15.52
N GLU A 48 -4.90 6.59 -16.09
CA GLU A 48 -4.46 7.02 -17.42
C GLU A 48 -5.50 6.67 -18.52
N ILE A 49 -6.18 5.54 -18.38
CA ILE A 49 -7.15 5.05 -19.37
C ILE A 49 -8.54 5.65 -19.12
N HIS A 50 -8.97 5.75 -17.87
CA HIS A 50 -10.35 6.05 -17.51
C HIS A 50 -10.55 7.40 -16.83
N GLY A 51 -9.46 8.06 -16.41
CA GLY A 51 -9.49 9.18 -15.49
C GLY A 51 -9.61 8.74 -14.02
N PRO A 52 -9.33 9.65 -13.06
CA PRO A 52 -9.49 9.38 -11.64
C PRO A 52 -10.98 9.28 -11.26
N LEU A 53 -11.28 8.44 -10.26
CA LEU A 53 -12.63 8.32 -9.72
C LEU A 53 -13.04 9.56 -8.93
N THR A 54 -14.28 10.01 -9.14
CA THR A 54 -14.89 11.07 -8.32
C THR A 54 -15.40 10.53 -6.98
N ALA A 55 -15.56 11.42 -5.99
CA ALA A 55 -16.09 11.05 -4.69
C ALA A 55 -17.53 10.51 -4.77
N GLU A 56 -18.32 11.03 -5.71
CA GLU A 56 -19.67 10.56 -6.01
C GLU A 56 -19.68 9.14 -6.57
N GLU A 57 -18.78 8.82 -7.51
CA GLU A 57 -18.65 7.47 -8.08
C GLU A 57 -18.20 6.45 -7.04
N ILE A 58 -17.25 6.84 -6.17
CA ILE A 58 -16.80 6.01 -5.05
C ILE A 58 -17.97 5.72 -4.11
N ARG A 59 -18.72 6.76 -3.69
CA ARG A 59 -19.90 6.57 -2.83
C ARG A 59 -20.94 5.65 -3.46
N ALA A 60 -21.26 5.84 -4.74
CA ALA A 60 -22.22 4.99 -5.44
C ALA A 60 -21.72 3.53 -5.56
N ALA A 61 -20.40 3.31 -5.68
CA ALA A 61 -19.81 1.99 -5.66
C ALA A 61 -19.86 1.36 -4.25
N GLU A 62 -19.55 2.12 -3.20
CA GLU A 62 -19.67 1.70 -1.80
C GLU A 62 -21.11 1.27 -1.47
N GLU A 63 -22.10 2.09 -1.83
CA GLU A 63 -23.52 1.80 -1.60
C GLU A 63 -23.99 0.53 -2.33
N ARG A 64 -23.48 0.26 -3.54
CA ARG A 64 -23.79 -0.97 -4.29
C ARG A 64 -23.10 -2.21 -3.72
N THR A 65 -21.90 -2.06 -3.18
CA THR A 65 -21.05 -3.19 -2.75
C THR A 65 -21.35 -3.60 -1.31
N PHE A 66 -21.58 -2.63 -0.43
CA PHE A 66 -21.77 -2.84 1.01
C PHE A 66 -23.19 -2.53 1.50
N GLY A 67 -24.09 -2.08 0.61
CA GLY A 67 -25.42 -1.58 0.97
C GLY A 67 -25.38 -0.16 1.55
N PRO A 68 -26.54 0.45 1.87
CA PRO A 68 -26.61 1.77 2.50
C PRO A 68 -25.97 1.74 3.90
N THR A 69 -24.69 2.05 3.96
CA THR A 69 -23.87 2.25 5.17
C THR A 69 -24.12 1.27 6.32
N ASP A 70 -23.49 0.09 6.28
CA ASP A 70 -23.09 -0.60 7.52
C ASP A 70 -21.79 0.01 8.09
N ARG A 71 -21.71 1.35 8.13
CA ARG A 71 -20.62 2.09 8.79
C ARG A 71 -20.94 2.35 10.28
N GLY A 72 -21.56 1.37 10.93
CA GLY A 72 -22.06 1.50 12.31
C GLY A 72 -21.88 0.29 13.24
N ALA A 73 -21.48 -0.89 12.76
CA ALA A 73 -21.44 -2.11 13.59
C ALA A 73 -20.04 -2.55 14.07
N GLY A 74 -18.98 -1.75 13.84
CA GLY A 74 -17.58 -2.14 14.15
C GLY A 74 -16.83 -1.21 15.11
N ALA A 75 -17.51 -0.33 15.83
CA ALA A 75 -16.88 0.59 16.79
C ALA A 75 -17.69 0.69 18.10
N ALA A 76 -17.76 -0.40 18.86
CA ALA A 76 -18.08 -0.36 20.28
C ALA A 76 -17.58 -1.64 20.98
N ALA A 77 -16.67 -1.44 21.95
CA ALA A 77 -16.34 -2.23 23.15
C ALA A 77 -16.09 -3.75 23.02
#